data_AF-A0A661LJB4-F1
#
_entry.id   AF-A0A661LJB4-F1
#
_cell.length_a   1.000
_cell.length_b   1.000
_cell.length_c   1.000
_cell.angle_alpha   90.00
_cell.angle_beta   90.00
_cell.angle_gamma   90.00
#
_symmetry.space_group_name_H-M   'P 1'
#
loop_
_entity.id
_entity.type
_entity.pdbx_description
1 polymer ?
#
loop_
_entity_poly.entity_id
_entity_poly.type
_entity_poly.pdbx_seq_one_letter_code
_entity_poly.pdbx_strand_id
1 'polypeptide(L)'
;MARTVLIVDDEKSILQSLEGILSDEGFDVACALSGAEALEKIREVMPDLVLLDIWMPDMDGIETLVKIREINPQIQVVMISGHGTIETAVRATKLGAYDFIEKPLSLEKLLLTINNALEYHNLEQEVTLLRERDRKKYEITGRSPAIIELKRQIMTVAPTDAWVLISGENGTGKELVAHMIHKLSKRSHKPMVEVNCAAIPEELIESELFGHEKGAFTGASTMRKGKFDLAHEGTIFLDEIGDMSLKAQS
;
A
#
# COMPACT_ATOMS: atom_id res chain seq x y z
N MET A 1 4.46 -17.66 10.54
CA MET A 1 3.57 -17.03 11.53
C MET A 1 2.29 -17.82 11.53
N ALA A 2 1.76 -18.17 12.70
CA ALA A 2 0.47 -18.84 12.75
C ALA A 2 -0.60 -17.86 12.25
N ARG A 3 -1.44 -18.32 11.33
CA ARG A 3 -2.47 -17.50 10.66
C ARG A 3 -3.72 -17.61 11.51
N THR A 4 -4.08 -16.54 12.20
CA THR A 4 -5.21 -16.56 13.13
C THR A 4 -6.49 -16.21 12.40
N VAL A 5 -7.46 -17.13 12.40
CA VAL A 5 -8.77 -16.95 11.77
C VAL A 5 -9.84 -16.88 12.85
N LEU A 6 -10.60 -15.78 12.89
CA LEU A 6 -11.78 -15.64 13.74
C LEU A 6 -13.03 -16.02 12.93
N ILE A 7 -13.79 -16.99 13.42
CA ILE A 7 -15.05 -17.43 12.83
C ILE A 7 -16.20 -16.85 13.65
N VAL A 8 -17.15 -16.19 13.00
CA VAL A 8 -18.29 -15.54 13.64
C VAL A 8 -19.57 -16.04 13.00
N ASP A 9 -20.36 -16.81 13.74
CA ASP A 9 -21.62 -17.42 13.30
C ASP A 9 -22.45 -17.76 14.56
N ASP A 10 -23.76 -17.54 14.53
CA ASP A 10 -24.63 -17.82 15.68
C ASP A 10 -24.97 -19.32 15.81
N GLU A 11 -24.71 -20.11 14.76
CA GLU A 11 -24.88 -21.57 14.77
C GLU A 11 -23.61 -22.28 15.26
N LYS A 12 -23.67 -22.82 16.49
CA LYS A 12 -22.57 -23.62 17.09
C LYS A 12 -22.07 -24.77 16.22
N SER A 13 -22.95 -25.41 15.45
CA SER A 13 -22.57 -26.49 14.54
C SER A 13 -21.68 -26.02 13.40
N ILE A 14 -21.91 -24.81 12.89
CA ILE A 14 -21.10 -24.22 11.82
C ILE A 14 -19.72 -23.86 12.37
N LEU A 15 -19.68 -23.22 13.54
CA LEU A 15 -18.42 -22.91 14.23
C LEU A 15 -17.57 -24.16 14.44
N GLN A 16 -18.14 -25.23 15.02
CA GLN A 16 -17.42 -26.48 15.27
C GLN A 16 -16.91 -27.14 13.98
N SER A 17 -17.72 -27.12 12.92
CA SER A 17 -17.32 -27.69 11.63
C SER A 17 -16.17 -26.92 11.01
N LEU A 18 -16.25 -25.59 10.98
CA LEU A 18 -15.23 -24.75 10.38
C LEU A 18 -13.96 -24.73 11.25
N GLU A 19 -14.09 -24.75 12.57
CA GLU A 19 -12.97 -24.85 13.51
C GLU A 19 -12.18 -26.13 13.31
N GLY A 20 -12.84 -27.28 13.23
CA GLY A 20 -12.17 -28.56 12.95
C GLY A 20 -11.44 -28.55 11.61
N ILE A 21 -12.13 -28.12 10.55
CA ILE A 21 -11.57 -28.02 9.21
C ILE A 21 -10.32 -27.13 9.16
N LEU A 22 -10.40 -25.92 9.71
CA LEU A 22 -9.31 -24.95 9.63
C LEU A 22 -8.17 -25.33 10.57
N SER A 23 -8.46 -25.93 11.71
CA SER A 23 -7.43 -26.45 12.61
C SER A 23 -6.65 -27.60 11.96
N ASP A 24 -7.32 -28.50 11.23
CA ASP A 24 -6.67 -29.60 10.48
C ASP A 24 -5.73 -29.07 9.37
N GLU A 25 -6.07 -27.93 8.78
CA GLU A 25 -5.26 -27.22 7.77
C GLU A 25 -4.16 -26.33 8.40
N GLY A 26 -4.04 -26.32 9.74
CA GLY A 26 -2.97 -25.66 10.47
C GLY A 26 -3.19 -24.17 10.78
N PHE A 27 -4.44 -23.70 10.75
CA PHE A 27 -4.80 -22.35 11.20
C PHE A 27 -5.02 -22.31 12.72
N ASP A 28 -4.67 -21.17 13.34
CA ASP A 28 -5.08 -20.89 14.71
C ASP A 28 -6.50 -20.33 14.67
N VAL A 29 -7.47 -21.05 15.23
CA VAL A 29 -8.88 -20.67 15.11
C VAL A 29 -9.40 -20.08 16.43
N ALA A 30 -10.09 -18.95 16.31
CA ALA A 30 -10.97 -18.43 17.35
C ALA A 30 -12.42 -18.43 16.83
N CYS A 31 -13.39 -18.61 17.72
CA CYS A 31 -14.81 -18.64 17.37
C CYS A 31 -15.57 -17.58 18.16
N ALA A 32 -16.62 -16.98 17.62
CA ALA A 32 -17.55 -16.09 18.32
C ALA A 32 -18.99 -16.35 17.89
N LEU A 33 -19.93 -16.29 18.82
CA LEU A 33 -21.35 -16.58 18.60
C LEU A 33 -22.19 -15.35 18.23
N SER A 34 -21.59 -14.16 18.23
CA SER A 34 -22.27 -12.90 17.93
C SER A 34 -21.28 -11.85 17.44
N GLY A 35 -21.81 -10.84 16.74
CA GLY A 35 -21.02 -9.66 16.37
C GLY A 35 -20.39 -8.95 17.57
N ALA A 36 -21.10 -8.88 18.71
CA ALA A 36 -20.58 -8.26 19.92
C ALA A 36 -19.36 -9.03 20.49
N GLU A 37 -19.48 -10.36 20.62
CA GLU A 37 -18.37 -11.21 21.07
C GLU A 37 -17.19 -11.16 20.09
N ALA A 38 -17.45 -11.09 18.78
CA ALA A 38 -16.41 -10.95 17.77
C ALA A 38 -15.60 -9.66 17.97
N LEU A 39 -16.26 -8.53 18.24
CA LEU A 39 -15.57 -7.26 18.48
C LEU A 39 -14.73 -7.26 19.76
N GLU A 40 -15.14 -8.00 20.79
CA GLU A 40 -14.33 -8.21 21.99
C GLU A 40 -13.10 -9.06 21.66
N LYS A 41 -13.28 -10.20 21.00
CA LYS A 41 -12.17 -11.11 20.64
C LYS A 41 -11.17 -10.46 19.70
N ILE A 42 -11.61 -9.66 18.73
CA ILE A 42 -10.71 -8.94 17.82
C ILE A 42 -9.69 -8.08 18.58
N ARG A 43 -10.09 -7.49 19.71
CA ARG A 43 -9.19 -6.68 20.55
C ARG A 43 -8.21 -7.53 21.35
N GLU A 44 -8.54 -8.77 21.63
CA GLU A 44 -7.71 -9.70 22.41
C GLU A 44 -6.73 -10.46 21.53
N VAL A 45 -7.21 -11.06 20.43
CA VAL A 45 -6.42 -11.98 19.60
C VAL A 45 -5.88 -11.35 18.31
N MET A 46 -6.39 -10.18 17.90
CA MET A 46 -6.00 -9.47 16.68
C MET A 46 -5.86 -10.42 15.46
N PRO A 47 -6.96 -11.03 15.00
CA PRO A 47 -6.92 -12.04 13.95
C PRO A 47 -6.48 -11.45 12.61
N ASP A 48 -5.82 -12.24 11.78
CA ASP A 48 -5.44 -11.85 10.41
C ASP A 48 -6.66 -11.81 9.48
N LEU A 49 -7.61 -12.71 9.73
CA LEU A 49 -8.82 -12.88 8.92
C LEU A 49 -10.04 -13.18 9.79
N VAL A 50 -11.19 -12.62 9.41
CA VAL A 50 -12.50 -12.88 10.00
C VAL A 50 -13.42 -13.50 8.97
N LEU A 51 -13.95 -14.70 9.26
CA LEU A 51 -15.09 -15.29 8.58
C LEU A 51 -16.36 -14.84 9.30
N LEU A 52 -17.22 -14.09 8.64
CA LEU A 52 -18.35 -13.41 9.28
C LEU A 52 -19.68 -13.77 8.63
N ASP A 53 -20.57 -14.45 9.36
CA ASP A 53 -21.93 -14.66 8.88
C ASP A 53 -22.71 -13.33 8.80
N ILE A 54 -23.52 -13.18 7.75
CA ILE A 54 -24.32 -11.97 7.54
C ILE A 54 -25.53 -11.92 8.50
N TRP A 55 -26.16 -13.05 8.77
CA TRP A 55 -27.47 -13.14 9.40
C TRP A 55 -27.34 -13.63 10.83
N MET A 56 -26.97 -12.74 11.73
CA MET A 56 -26.86 -13.04 13.15
C MET A 56 -27.87 -12.22 13.98
N PRO A 57 -28.32 -12.74 15.13
CA PRO A 57 -29.18 -12.01 16.05
C PRO A 57 -28.46 -10.80 16.67
N ASP A 58 -29.26 -9.82 17.10
CA ASP A 58 -28.86 -8.56 17.74
C ASP A 58 -28.03 -7.62 16.84
N MET A 59 -26.82 -8.02 16.45
CA MET A 59 -25.93 -7.25 15.57
C MET A 59 -25.67 -8.03 14.29
N ASP A 60 -26.15 -7.51 13.16
CA ASP A 60 -25.98 -8.18 11.88
C ASP A 60 -24.50 -8.16 11.41
N GLY A 61 -24.17 -9.04 10.47
CA GLY A 61 -22.79 -9.16 9.98
C GLY A 61 -22.30 -7.92 9.22
N ILE A 62 -23.19 -7.12 8.63
CA ILE A 62 -22.81 -5.90 7.91
C ILE A 62 -22.45 -4.79 8.90
N GLU A 63 -23.23 -4.62 9.96
CA GLU A 63 -22.93 -3.71 11.08
C GLU A 63 -21.64 -4.13 11.77
N THR A 64 -21.46 -5.43 11.98
CA THR A 64 -20.22 -5.99 12.54
C THR A 64 -19.02 -5.67 11.64
N LEU A 65 -19.11 -5.87 10.33
CA LEU A 65 -18.06 -5.51 9.37
C LEU A 65 -17.63 -4.04 9.49
N VAL A 66 -18.59 -3.11 9.54
CA VAL A 66 -18.30 -1.67 9.68
C VAL A 66 -17.50 -1.41 10.95
N LYS A 67 -17.90 -1.98 12.08
CA LYS A 67 -17.19 -1.83 13.36
C LYS A 67 -15.80 -2.48 13.34
N ILE A 68 -15.63 -3.62 12.68
CA ILE A 68 -14.31 -4.24 12.50
C ILE A 68 -13.38 -3.29 11.75
N ARG A 69 -13.86 -2.67 10.65
CA ARG A 69 -13.09 -1.72 9.85
C ARG A 69 -12.71 -0.46 10.62
N GLU A 70 -13.55 -0.01 11.55
CA GLU A 70 -13.22 1.09 12.47
C GLU A 70 -12.14 0.72 13.50
N ILE A 71 -12.12 -0.53 13.97
CA ILE A 71 -11.11 -1.02 14.93
C ILE A 71 -9.76 -1.22 14.26
N ASN A 72 -9.74 -1.98 13.16
CA ASN A 72 -8.53 -2.23 12.40
C ASN A 72 -8.86 -2.49 10.92
N PRO A 73 -8.57 -1.53 10.03
CA PRO A 73 -8.85 -1.69 8.61
C PRO A 73 -7.95 -2.72 7.92
N GLN A 74 -6.89 -3.22 8.57
CA GLN A 74 -5.98 -4.23 7.98
C GLN A 74 -6.53 -5.67 8.08
N ILE A 75 -7.43 -5.94 9.01
CA ILE A 75 -8.03 -7.27 9.18
C ILE A 75 -8.84 -7.61 7.94
N GLN A 76 -8.59 -8.78 7.34
CA GLN A 76 -9.37 -9.20 6.18
C GLN A 76 -10.69 -9.79 6.63
N VAL A 77 -11.81 -9.36 6.04
CA VAL A 77 -13.14 -9.86 6.40
C VAL A 77 -13.75 -10.54 5.19
N VAL A 78 -14.09 -11.83 5.32
CA VAL A 78 -14.80 -12.61 4.32
C VAL A 78 -16.20 -12.87 4.84
N MET A 79 -17.20 -12.39 4.12
CA MET A 79 -18.60 -12.55 4.51
C MET A 79 -19.11 -13.93 4.11
N ILE A 80 -19.92 -14.56 4.95
CA ILE A 80 -20.58 -15.84 4.70
C ILE A 80 -22.10 -15.64 4.76
N SER A 81 -22.86 -16.23 3.84
CA SER A 81 -24.33 -16.21 3.94
C SER A 81 -25.00 -17.31 3.15
N GLY A 82 -26.06 -17.92 3.68
CA GLY A 82 -26.94 -18.85 2.95
C GLY A 82 -28.12 -18.19 2.23
N HIS A 83 -28.33 -16.89 2.44
CA HIS A 83 -29.41 -16.11 1.83
C HIS A 83 -28.88 -14.83 1.17
N GLY A 84 -27.63 -14.87 0.70
CA GLY A 84 -26.99 -13.72 0.09
C GLY A 84 -27.60 -13.38 -1.26
N THR A 85 -28.14 -12.16 -1.40
CA THR A 85 -28.40 -11.63 -2.75
C THR A 85 -27.11 -11.03 -3.31
N ILE A 86 -27.01 -10.93 -4.64
CA ILE A 86 -25.92 -10.22 -5.32
C ILE A 86 -25.79 -8.79 -4.75
N GLU A 87 -26.91 -8.15 -4.42
CA GLU A 87 -26.93 -6.81 -3.84
C GLU A 87 -26.25 -6.75 -2.47
N THR A 88 -26.51 -7.73 -1.60
CA THR A 88 -25.86 -7.82 -0.28
C THR A 88 -24.35 -8.05 -0.41
N ALA A 89 -23.92 -8.93 -1.32
CA ALA A 89 -22.51 -9.18 -1.58
C ALA A 89 -21.79 -7.91 -2.09
N VAL A 90 -22.38 -7.22 -3.07
CA VAL A 90 -21.84 -5.95 -3.59
C VAL A 90 -21.78 -4.88 -2.50
N ARG A 91 -22.79 -4.80 -1.63
CA ARG A 91 -22.79 -3.87 -0.50
C ARG A 91 -21.67 -4.18 0.48
N ALA A 92 -21.46 -5.45 0.83
CA ALA A 92 -20.39 -5.86 1.74
C ALA A 92 -19.00 -5.48 1.20
N THR A 93 -18.72 -5.77 -0.08
CA THR A 93 -17.45 -5.39 -0.71
C THR A 93 -17.24 -3.87 -0.72
N LYS A 94 -18.29 -3.08 -0.97
CA LYS A 94 -18.22 -1.60 -0.89
C LYS A 94 -17.94 -1.09 0.52
N LEU A 95 -18.37 -1.82 1.54
CA LEU A 95 -18.09 -1.52 2.96
C LEU A 95 -16.73 -2.07 3.42
N GLY A 96 -15.98 -2.68 2.49
CA GLY A 96 -14.61 -3.13 2.72
C GLY A 96 -14.48 -4.61 3.00
N ALA A 97 -15.50 -5.46 2.83
CA ALA A 97 -15.25 -6.91 2.84
C ALA A 97 -14.29 -7.30 1.72
N TYR A 98 -13.37 -8.22 2.00
CA TYR A 98 -12.44 -8.77 1.01
C TYR A 98 -13.20 -9.59 -0.05
N ASP A 99 -14.04 -10.51 0.41
CA ASP A 99 -14.82 -11.40 -0.46
C ASP A 99 -16.11 -11.87 0.23
N PHE A 100 -16.94 -12.59 -0.51
CA PHE A 100 -18.22 -13.17 -0.07
C PHE A 100 -18.33 -14.64 -0.50
N ILE A 101 -18.72 -15.50 0.44
CA ILE A 101 -18.95 -16.93 0.20
C ILE A 101 -20.41 -17.29 0.52
N GLU A 102 -21.09 -17.86 -0.47
CA GLU A 102 -22.45 -18.37 -0.32
C GLU A 102 -22.46 -19.76 0.35
N LYS A 103 -23.34 -19.99 1.34
CA LYS A 103 -23.62 -21.33 1.88
C LYS A 103 -24.50 -22.10 0.86
N PRO A 104 -24.30 -23.42 0.64
CA PRO A 104 -23.42 -24.32 1.39
C PRO A 104 -21.93 -24.14 1.06
N LEU A 105 -21.11 -24.13 2.11
CA LEU A 105 -19.67 -23.91 1.99
C LEU A 105 -19.00 -25.12 1.32
N SER A 106 -18.32 -24.89 0.19
CA SER A 106 -17.33 -25.84 -0.32
C SER A 106 -16.02 -25.62 0.41
N LEU A 107 -15.46 -26.70 0.97
CA LEU A 107 -14.16 -26.69 1.64
C LEU A 107 -13.06 -26.08 0.76
N GLU A 108 -13.00 -26.51 -0.50
CA GLU A 108 -12.01 -26.04 -1.47
C GLU A 108 -12.12 -24.53 -1.71
N LYS A 109 -13.36 -24.03 -1.87
CA LYS A 109 -13.61 -22.60 -2.08
C LYS A 109 -13.24 -21.79 -0.83
N LEU A 110 -13.60 -22.27 0.35
CA LEU A 110 -13.28 -21.63 1.63
C LEU A 110 -11.77 -21.49 1.81
N LEU A 111 -11.02 -22.59 1.65
CA LEU A 111 -9.57 -22.59 1.80
C LEU A 111 -8.88 -21.71 0.76
N LEU A 112 -9.36 -21.72 -0.48
CA LEU A 112 -8.83 -20.84 -1.54
C LEU A 112 -9.04 -19.36 -1.19
N THR A 113 -10.25 -18.98 -0.78
CA THR A 113 -10.57 -17.60 -0.41
C THR A 113 -9.75 -17.15 0.82
N ILE A 114 -9.62 -18.00 1.84
CA ILE A 114 -8.80 -17.69 3.04
C ILE A 114 -7.33 -17.48 2.65
N ASN A 115 -6.76 -18.38 1.85
CA ASN A 115 -5.35 -18.26 1.44
C ASN A 115 -5.10 -16.99 0.62
N ASN A 116 -5.98 -16.68 -0.34
CA ASN A 116 -5.87 -15.47 -1.16
C ASN A 116 -5.99 -14.19 -0.31
N ALA A 117 -6.92 -14.18 0.66
CA ALA A 117 -7.10 -13.05 1.56
C ALA A 117 -5.87 -12.82 2.46
N LEU A 118 -5.29 -13.90 2.98
CA LEU A 118 -4.08 -13.82 3.81
C LEU A 118 -2.84 -13.44 2.99
N GLU A 119 -2.72 -13.91 1.75
CA GLU A 119 -1.66 -13.47 0.83
C GLU A 119 -1.79 -11.98 0.51
N TYR A 120 -3.00 -11.51 0.21
CA TYR A 120 -3.29 -10.09 0.00
C TYR A 120 -2.89 -9.24 1.22
N HIS A 121 -3.25 -9.69 2.42
CA HIS A 121 -2.84 -9.04 3.66
C HIS A 121 -1.31 -8.94 3.80
N ASN A 122 -0.58 -10.02 3.51
CA ASN A 122 0.89 -10.02 3.57
C ASN A 122 1.51 -9.05 2.56
N LEU A 123 0.98 -9.00 1.34
CA LEU A 123 1.44 -8.07 0.30
C LEU A 123 1.17 -6.61 0.70
N GLU A 124 0.00 -6.30 1.25
CA GLU A 124 -0.29 -4.96 1.76
C GLU A 124 0.64 -4.56 2.91
N GLN A 125 0.92 -5.48 3.83
CA GLN A 125 1.88 -5.25 4.91
C GLN A 125 3.29 -5.02 4.37
N GLU A 126 3.76 -5.81 3.40
CA GLU A 126 5.07 -5.65 2.78
C GLU A 126 5.19 -4.30 2.07
N VAL A 127 4.19 -3.91 1.28
CA VAL A 127 4.14 -2.59 0.63
C VAL A 127 4.17 -1.47 1.66
N THR A 128 3.44 -1.62 2.77
CA THR A 128 3.43 -0.64 3.85
C THR A 128 4.80 -0.53 4.52
N LEU A 129 5.44 -1.66 4.85
CA LEU A 129 6.76 -1.72 5.45
C LEU A 129 7.85 -1.13 4.53
N LEU A 130 7.80 -1.42 3.23
CA LEU A 130 8.72 -0.85 2.25
C LEU A 130 8.56 0.66 2.17
N ARG A 131 7.32 1.16 2.07
CA ARG A 131 7.02 2.59 2.11
C ARG A 131 7.49 3.26 3.40
N GLU A 132 7.37 2.59 4.54
CA GLU A 132 7.85 3.12 5.82
C GLU A 132 9.39 3.15 5.92
N ARG A 133 10.08 2.13 5.40
CA ARG A 133 11.54 2.11 5.32
C ARG A 133 12.06 3.26 4.46
N ASP A 134 11.46 3.47 3.29
CA ASP A 134 11.81 4.60 2.43
C ASP A 134 11.52 5.95 3.12
N ARG A 135 10.40 6.06 3.85
CA ARG A 135 10.09 7.27 4.64
C ARG A 135 11.14 7.62 5.68
N LYS A 136 11.77 6.62 6.32
CA LYS A 136 12.83 6.84 7.33
C LYS A 136 14.20 7.08 6.70
N LYS A 137 14.48 6.49 5.53
CA LYS A 137 15.73 6.69 4.78
C LYS A 137 15.95 8.15 4.41
N TYR A 138 14.87 8.88 4.11
CA TYR A 138 14.91 10.24 3.57
C TYR A 138 14.58 11.34 4.59
N GLU A 139 14.84 11.11 5.88
CA GLU A 139 14.58 12.10 6.92
C GLU A 139 15.85 12.90 7.26
N ILE A 140 15.75 14.23 7.22
CA ILE A 140 16.82 15.12 7.69
C ILE A 140 16.87 15.03 9.22
N THR A 141 17.86 14.31 9.73
CA THR A 141 18.13 14.21 11.17
C THR A 141 18.97 15.41 11.64
N GLY A 142 18.82 15.82 12.90
CA GLY A 142 19.54 16.96 13.47
C GLY A 142 18.64 18.10 13.94
N ARG A 143 19.21 18.90 14.86
CA ARG A 143 18.53 19.99 15.58
C ARG A 143 19.37 21.28 15.64
N SER A 144 20.40 21.40 14.80
CA SER A 144 21.19 22.63 14.74
C SER A 144 20.34 23.79 14.18
N PRO A 145 20.65 25.05 14.50
CA PRO A 145 19.92 26.20 13.97
C PRO A 145 19.81 26.20 12.43
N ALA A 146 20.88 25.81 11.72
CA ALA A 146 20.89 25.70 10.27
C ALA A 146 19.91 24.63 9.74
N ILE A 147 19.84 23.46 10.40
CA ILE A 147 18.89 22.40 10.01
C ILE A 147 17.45 22.81 10.30
N ILE A 148 17.20 23.52 11.41
CA ILE A 148 15.86 24.04 11.73
C ILE A 148 15.41 25.03 10.65
N GLU A 149 16.29 25.94 10.24
CA GLU A 149 15.99 26.90 9.18
C GLU A 149 15.79 26.22 7.82
N LEU A 150 16.63 25.24 7.46
CA LEU A 150 16.47 24.44 6.24
C LEU A 150 15.10 23.73 6.22
N LYS A 151 14.69 23.11 7.33
CA LYS A 151 13.36 22.48 7.46
C LYS A 151 12.23 23.49 7.25
N ARG A 152 12.38 24.72 7.75
CA ARG A 152 11.41 25.80 7.55
C ARG A 152 11.29 26.21 6.09
N GLN A 153 12.43 26.33 5.39
CA GLN A 153 12.46 26.63 3.95
C GLN A 153 11.79 25.52 3.14
N ILE A 154 12.09 24.24 3.45
CA ILE A 154 11.45 23.08 2.82
C ILE A 154 9.93 23.13 3.00
N MET A 155 9.44 23.35 4.22
CA MET A 155 7.99 23.45 4.47
C MET A 155 7.32 24.60 3.71
N THR A 156 8.07 25.68 3.44
CA THR A 156 7.55 26.85 2.72
C THR A 156 7.45 26.58 1.21
N VAL A 157 8.45 25.91 0.62
CA VAL A 157 8.52 25.70 -0.83
C VAL A 157 7.78 24.44 -1.30
N ALA A 158 7.71 23.40 -0.47
CA ALA A 158 7.10 22.11 -0.82
C ALA A 158 5.66 22.19 -1.39
N PRO A 159 4.72 23.00 -0.86
CA PRO A 159 3.36 23.07 -1.40
C PRO A 159 3.23 23.88 -2.71
N THR A 160 4.34 24.39 -3.26
CA THR A 160 4.39 25.22 -4.47
C THR A 160 4.86 24.42 -5.69
N ASP A 161 4.62 24.96 -6.89
CA ASP A 161 5.09 24.40 -8.17
C ASP A 161 6.43 25.04 -8.63
N ALA A 162 7.12 25.75 -7.74
CA ALA A 162 8.37 26.42 -8.08
C ALA A 162 9.52 25.41 -8.28
N TRP A 163 10.45 25.76 -9.18
CA TRP A 163 11.72 25.05 -9.32
C TRP A 163 12.60 25.31 -8.10
N VAL A 164 13.19 24.25 -7.53
CA VAL A 164 14.06 24.34 -6.36
C VAL A 164 15.47 23.91 -6.71
N LEU A 165 16.43 24.81 -6.51
CA LEU A 165 17.85 24.49 -6.59
C LEU A 165 18.37 24.14 -5.20
N ILE A 166 18.93 22.93 -5.07
CA ILE A 166 19.52 22.45 -3.81
C ILE A 166 21.04 22.46 -3.98
N SER A 167 21.73 23.27 -3.19
CA SER A 167 23.18 23.39 -3.22
C SER A 167 23.81 22.92 -1.92
N GLY A 168 25.05 22.43 -2.01
CA GLY A 168 25.80 21.89 -0.88
C GLY A 168 26.92 20.97 -1.36
N GLU A 169 27.93 20.79 -0.51
CA GLU A 169 29.07 19.91 -0.80
C GLU A 169 28.62 18.45 -0.98
N ASN A 170 29.50 17.61 -1.51
CA ASN A 170 29.22 16.19 -1.69
C ASN A 170 29.01 15.49 -0.34
N GLY A 171 27.99 14.63 -0.26
CA GLY A 171 27.63 13.93 0.98
C GLY A 171 26.86 14.76 2.03
N THR A 172 26.46 16.01 1.73
CA THR A 172 25.71 16.85 2.68
C THR A 172 24.21 16.52 2.78
N GLY A 173 23.72 15.52 2.05
CA GLY A 173 22.32 15.09 2.11
C GLY A 173 21.36 15.87 1.21
N LYS A 174 21.81 16.37 0.05
CA LYS A 174 20.94 17.06 -0.94
C LYS A 174 19.74 16.21 -1.37
N GLU A 175 19.96 14.91 -1.55
CA GLU A 175 18.89 13.92 -1.83
C GLU A 175 17.81 13.95 -0.73
N LEU A 176 18.20 13.97 0.56
CA LEU A 176 17.25 14.05 1.68
C LEU A 176 16.35 15.30 1.60
N VAL A 177 16.91 16.44 1.17
CA VAL A 177 16.16 17.68 0.96
C VAL A 177 15.13 17.52 -0.18
N ALA A 178 15.54 16.96 -1.31
CA ALA A 178 14.66 16.74 -2.46
C ALA A 178 13.47 15.83 -2.12
N HIS A 179 13.74 14.70 -1.44
CA HIS A 179 12.68 13.79 -0.99
C HIS A 179 11.74 14.44 0.02
N MET A 180 12.27 15.25 0.93
CA MET A 180 11.44 15.92 1.93
C MET A 180 10.54 16.99 1.30
N ILE A 181 11.03 17.70 0.27
CA ILE A 181 10.22 18.62 -0.54
C ILE A 181 9.09 17.85 -1.25
N HIS A 182 9.40 16.75 -1.94
CA HIS A 182 8.39 15.95 -2.64
C HIS A 182 7.33 15.40 -1.67
N LYS A 183 7.76 14.83 -0.54
CA LYS A 183 6.89 14.26 0.50
C LYS A 183 5.91 15.28 1.09
N LEU A 184 6.34 16.54 1.23
CA LEU A 184 5.52 17.62 1.78
C LEU A 184 4.74 18.40 0.71
N SER A 185 4.90 18.03 -0.57
CA SER A 185 4.22 18.68 -1.68
C SER A 185 2.80 18.16 -1.89
N LYS A 186 2.04 18.89 -2.72
CA LYS A 186 0.69 18.47 -3.17
C LYS A 186 0.71 17.20 -4.04
N ARG A 187 1.89 16.83 -4.56
CA ARG A 187 2.13 15.68 -5.44
C ARG A 187 2.88 14.54 -4.77
N SER A 188 2.86 14.47 -3.43
CA SER A 188 3.51 13.40 -2.65
C SER A 188 2.95 11.99 -2.91
N HIS A 189 1.78 11.89 -3.55
CA HIS A 189 1.14 10.65 -3.98
C HIS A 189 1.47 10.26 -5.44
N LYS A 190 2.23 11.09 -6.15
CA LYS A 190 2.68 10.90 -7.53
C LYS A 190 4.15 10.44 -7.53
N PRO A 191 4.68 9.90 -8.63
CA PRO A 191 6.07 9.45 -8.66
C PRO A 191 7.07 10.59 -8.44
N MET A 192 8.18 10.28 -7.76
CA MET A 192 9.41 11.04 -7.79
C MET A 192 10.42 10.26 -8.62
N VAL A 193 10.93 10.86 -9.69
CA VAL A 193 11.93 10.26 -10.58
C VAL A 193 13.26 10.94 -10.33
N GLU A 194 14.23 10.16 -9.91
CA GLU A 194 15.59 10.64 -9.69
C GLU A 194 16.46 10.35 -10.90
N VAL A 195 17.28 11.33 -11.27
CA VAL A 195 18.22 11.25 -12.37
C VAL A 195 19.54 11.80 -11.87
N ASN A 196 20.55 10.93 -11.71
CA ASN A 196 21.91 11.39 -11.56
C ASN A 196 22.46 11.73 -12.96
N CYS A 197 22.71 13.02 -13.19
CA CYS A 197 23.14 13.52 -14.49
C CYS A 197 24.59 13.14 -14.83
N ALA A 198 25.46 12.94 -13.84
CA ALA A 198 26.84 12.51 -14.06
C ALA A 198 26.97 11.02 -14.44
N ALA A 199 25.98 10.19 -14.06
CA ALA A 199 25.98 8.75 -14.30
C ALA A 199 25.52 8.37 -15.72
N ILE A 200 24.90 9.30 -16.47
CA ILE A 200 24.38 9.03 -17.81
C ILE A 200 25.42 9.45 -18.85
N PRO A 201 25.85 8.55 -19.76
CA PRO A 201 26.72 8.93 -20.86
C PRO A 201 26.10 10.06 -21.70
N GLU A 202 26.91 11.04 -22.11
CA GLU A 202 26.46 12.21 -22.88
C GLU A 202 25.66 11.81 -24.14
N GLU A 203 26.07 10.74 -24.82
CA GLU A 203 25.40 10.20 -26.02
C GLU A 203 23.97 9.69 -25.76
N LEU A 204 23.63 9.37 -24.51
CA LEU A 204 22.36 8.74 -24.12
C LEU A 204 21.46 9.65 -23.29
N ILE A 205 21.93 10.84 -22.88
CA ILE A 205 21.20 11.69 -21.94
C ILE A 205 19.84 12.15 -22.47
N GLU A 206 19.75 12.53 -23.75
CA GLU A 206 18.49 12.91 -24.39
C GLU A 206 17.52 11.73 -24.44
N SER A 207 18.01 10.56 -24.84
CA SER A 207 17.22 9.33 -24.95
C SER A 207 16.71 8.84 -23.58
N GLU A 208 17.49 9.00 -22.50
CA GLU A 208 17.04 8.67 -21.15
C GLU A 208 16.03 9.71 -20.63
N LEU A 209 16.27 11.02 -20.81
CA LEU A 209 15.39 12.07 -20.31
C LEU A 209 14.06 12.14 -21.06
N PHE A 210 14.09 12.16 -22.38
CA PHE A 210 12.93 12.35 -23.26
C PHE A 210 12.38 11.05 -23.84
N GLY A 211 13.13 9.96 -23.78
CA GLY A 211 12.75 8.70 -24.40
C GLY A 211 13.13 8.64 -25.88
N HIS A 212 12.77 7.54 -26.52
CA HIS A 212 12.98 7.36 -27.95
C HIS A 212 11.93 6.44 -28.58
N GLU A 213 11.66 6.67 -29.85
CA GLU A 213 10.91 5.75 -30.70
C GLU A 213 11.82 4.65 -31.28
N LYS A 214 11.19 3.58 -31.75
CA LYS A 214 11.91 2.48 -32.42
C LYS A 214 12.62 3.02 -33.67
N GLY A 215 13.94 2.83 -33.73
CA GLY A 215 14.78 3.25 -34.86
C GLY A 215 15.39 4.65 -34.74
N ALA A 216 15.26 5.34 -33.60
CA ALA A 216 15.85 6.67 -33.40
C ALA A 216 17.40 6.71 -33.48
N PHE A 217 18.08 5.61 -33.14
CA PHE A 217 19.53 5.44 -33.27
C PHE A 217 19.92 3.96 -33.44
N THR A 218 21.18 3.69 -33.79
CA THR A 218 21.72 2.33 -33.90
C THR A 218 21.64 1.60 -32.55
N GLY A 219 20.70 0.67 -32.41
CA GLY A 219 20.42 -0.05 -31.15
C GLY A 219 19.00 0.18 -30.57
N ALA A 220 18.25 1.16 -31.08
CA ALA A 220 16.88 1.47 -30.66
C ALA A 220 15.86 0.44 -31.20
N SER A 221 15.91 -0.78 -30.66
CA SER A 221 15.06 -1.91 -31.09
C SER A 221 13.62 -1.82 -30.62
N THR A 222 13.35 -1.06 -29.56
CA THR A 222 12.03 -0.88 -28.93
C THR A 222 11.82 0.59 -28.58
N MET A 223 10.55 1.00 -28.43
CA MET A 223 10.19 2.32 -27.92
C MET A 223 10.41 2.35 -26.40
N ARG A 224 10.96 3.43 -25.87
CA ARG A 224 11.19 3.61 -24.44
C ARG A 224 10.73 4.99 -23.99
N LYS A 225 9.91 5.03 -22.93
CA LYS A 225 9.48 6.28 -22.28
C LYS A 225 10.65 6.94 -21.55
N GLY A 226 10.73 8.26 -21.64
CA GLY A 226 11.75 9.05 -20.96
C GLY A 226 11.49 9.25 -19.47
N LYS A 227 12.49 9.72 -18.73
CA LYS A 227 12.35 10.10 -17.32
C LYS A 227 11.30 11.19 -17.10
N PHE A 228 11.14 12.14 -18.03
CA PHE A 228 10.09 13.15 -17.95
C PHE A 228 8.69 12.56 -18.03
N ASP A 229 8.47 11.60 -18.93
CA ASP A 229 7.18 10.89 -19.04
C ASP A 229 6.88 10.08 -17.78
N LEU A 230 7.90 9.43 -17.20
CA LEU A 230 7.77 8.70 -15.94
C LEU A 230 7.47 9.63 -14.75
N ALA A 231 7.92 10.89 -14.82
CA ALA A 231 7.70 11.91 -13.80
C ALA A 231 6.41 12.73 -14.04
N HIS A 232 5.56 12.33 -14.99
CA HIS A 232 4.35 13.07 -15.34
C HIS A 232 3.44 13.33 -14.12
N GLU A 233 3.05 14.58 -13.91
CA GLU A 233 2.34 15.09 -12.72
C GLU A 233 3.05 14.87 -11.37
N GLY A 234 4.25 14.30 -11.40
CA GLY A 234 5.10 14.01 -10.27
C GLY A 234 6.22 15.01 -10.11
N THR A 235 7.35 14.54 -9.57
CA THR A 235 8.57 15.33 -9.36
C THR A 235 9.73 14.68 -10.08
N ILE A 236 10.56 15.46 -10.75
CA ILE A 236 11.86 14.99 -11.24
C ILE A 236 12.95 15.66 -10.41
N PHE A 237 13.88 14.87 -9.88
CA PHE A 237 15.06 15.35 -9.17
C PHE A 237 16.28 15.07 -10.04
N LEU A 238 16.92 16.16 -10.49
CA LEU A 238 18.13 16.11 -11.30
C LEU A 238 19.33 16.35 -10.38
N ASP A 239 19.97 15.27 -9.95
CA ASP A 239 21.18 15.35 -9.15
C ASP A 239 22.39 15.60 -10.03
N GLU A 240 23.36 16.35 -9.50
CA GLU A 240 24.56 16.74 -10.25
C GLU A 240 24.23 17.45 -11.58
N ILE A 241 23.18 18.29 -11.58
CA ILE A 241 22.70 19.03 -12.76
C ILE A 241 23.79 19.89 -13.43
N GLY A 242 24.81 20.30 -12.69
CA GLY A 242 25.96 21.03 -13.22
C GLY A 242 26.84 20.21 -14.18
N ASP A 243 26.82 18.88 -14.07
CA ASP A 243 27.58 17.95 -14.93
C ASP A 243 26.82 17.52 -16.19
N MET A 244 25.62 18.07 -16.40
CA MET A 244 24.83 17.85 -17.60
C MET A 244 25.51 18.47 -18.82
N SER A 245 25.59 17.74 -19.94
CA SER A 245 26.18 18.26 -21.18
C SER A 245 25.43 19.49 -21.71
N LEU A 246 26.13 20.39 -22.40
CA LEU A 246 25.52 21.59 -22.97
C LEU A 246 24.39 21.27 -23.98
N LYS A 247 24.49 20.13 -24.67
CA LYS A 247 23.44 19.66 -25.60
C LYS A 247 22.13 19.35 -24.88
N ALA A 248 22.22 18.77 -23.67
CA ALA A 248 21.03 18.48 -22.87
C ALA A 248 20.44 19.73 -22.19
N GLN A 249 21.21 20.82 -22.10
CA GLN A 249 20.76 22.10 -21.54
C GLN A 249 20.10 23.02 -22.57
N SER A 250 20.24 22.74 -23.87
CA SER A 250 19.67 23.53 -24.97
C SER A 250 18.33 23.00 -25.44
#